data_AF-A0A1C3K2R1-F1
#
_entry.id   AF-A0A1C3K2R1-F1
#
_cell.length_a   1.000
_cell.length_b   1.000
_cell.length_c   1.000
_cell.angle_alpha   90.00
_cell.angle_beta   90.00
_cell.angle_gamma   90.00
#
_symmetry.space_group_name_H-M   'P 1'
#
loop_
_entity.id
_entity.type
_entity.pdbx_description
1 polymer ?
#
loop_
_entity_poly.entity_id
_entity_poly.type
_entity_poly.pdbx_seq_one_letter_code
_entity_poly.pdbx_strand_id
1 'polypeptide(L)'
;MTPPSGGMPTGQRGAAAWRPAPSLLLLPLLLLAAGLLHLAVGAKTIPLATVVDALLRPEAGNFDHHVLWNLRMPRLAGALTVGASLGLAGALIQAVTRNPLGEPQLLGLNAGAAFAVAATTALSVPVLADPAIRPLTAAVGGALLFAAVMGMARAGRSGMTIIKLTFCGIALSAFVSALTSALLILDEDSLQDLRIWLAGDLAEAGAAVIRHSLPVALAGALLAALLSRRLHTLALGDSAATGLGTHVARTRAAGLAAAALLCGAAVSIAGPLGFIGLVAPHMARRLDGRRARSRLLAAAACGALLVVCADIVSRVALAPRELATGVVTALVGVPVFLALVLRRRT
;
A
#
# COMPACT_ATOMS: atom_id res chain seq x y z
N MET A 1 62.11 -25.34 1.37
CA MET A 1 61.06 -24.53 2.01
C MET A 1 59.97 -24.26 0.98
N THR A 2 58.92 -25.07 1.00
CA THR A 2 57.71 -24.94 0.19
C THR A 2 56.71 -24.00 0.87
N PRO A 3 55.96 -23.15 0.15
CA PRO A 3 54.95 -22.29 0.78
C PRO A 3 53.74 -23.12 1.25
N PRO A 4 53.02 -22.70 2.29
CA PRO A 4 51.84 -23.41 2.76
C PRO A 4 50.66 -23.19 1.80
N SER A 5 50.07 -24.29 1.35
CA SER A 5 48.81 -24.32 0.61
C SER A 5 47.65 -23.89 1.52
N GLY A 6 47.22 -22.64 1.39
CA GLY A 6 45.98 -22.15 2.01
C GLY A 6 44.76 -22.82 1.38
N GLY A 7 44.18 -23.79 2.09
CA GLY A 7 42.92 -24.41 1.70
C GLY A 7 41.81 -23.35 1.62
N MET A 8 41.23 -23.19 0.44
CA MET A 8 40.02 -22.38 0.27
C MET A 8 38.89 -22.99 1.09
N PRO A 9 38.15 -22.21 1.92
CA PRO A 9 36.94 -22.71 2.54
C PRO A 9 35.92 -23.01 1.43
N THR A 10 35.67 -24.30 1.21
CA THR A 10 34.58 -24.78 0.37
C THR A 10 33.27 -24.26 0.93
N GLY A 11 32.74 -23.19 0.34
CA GLY A 11 31.44 -22.64 0.65
C GLY A 11 30.37 -23.70 0.41
N GLN A 12 29.86 -24.28 1.49
CA GLN A 12 28.73 -25.20 1.48
C GLN A 12 27.53 -24.47 0.86
N ARG A 13 27.29 -24.71 -0.43
CA ARG A 13 26.01 -24.41 -1.10
C ARG A 13 24.98 -25.44 -0.65
N GLY A 14 24.62 -25.39 0.63
CA GLY A 14 23.43 -26.07 1.11
C GLY A 14 22.20 -25.30 0.61
N ALA A 15 21.43 -25.90 -0.30
CA ALA A 15 20.07 -25.49 -0.59
C ALA A 15 19.25 -25.65 0.70
N ALA A 16 19.31 -24.64 1.58
CA ALA A 16 18.64 -24.68 2.86
C ALA A 16 17.13 -24.75 2.62
N ALA A 17 16.56 -25.92 2.94
CA ALA A 17 15.15 -26.21 2.88
C ALA A 17 14.36 -25.05 3.50
N TRP A 18 13.31 -24.61 2.80
CA TRP A 18 12.44 -23.54 3.24
C TRP A 18 11.77 -23.94 4.55
N ARG A 19 12.26 -23.42 5.67
CA ARG A 19 11.52 -23.38 6.93
C ARG A 19 11.00 -21.96 7.09
N PRO A 20 9.70 -21.69 6.83
CA PRO A 20 9.15 -20.38 7.17
C PRO A 20 9.41 -20.14 8.66
N ALA A 21 9.85 -18.93 9.01
CA ALA A 21 9.95 -18.55 10.40
C ALA A 21 8.55 -18.75 11.04
N PRO A 22 8.44 -19.28 12.26
CA PRO A 22 7.14 -19.52 12.91
C PRO A 22 6.29 -18.23 13.00
N SER A 23 6.94 -17.06 13.06
CA SER A 23 6.31 -15.74 12.95
C SER A 23 5.49 -15.53 11.67
N LEU A 24 5.86 -16.16 10.56
CA LEU A 24 5.17 -16.04 9.27
C LEU A 24 3.88 -16.89 9.22
N LEU A 25 3.83 -17.97 10.02
CA LEU A 25 2.64 -18.83 10.14
C LEU A 25 1.56 -18.22 11.04
N LEU A 26 1.95 -17.32 11.96
CA LEU A 26 1.00 -16.59 12.82
C LEU A 26 0.22 -15.50 12.06
N LEU A 27 0.82 -14.92 11.02
CA LEU A 27 0.23 -13.83 10.24
C LEU A 27 -1.11 -14.18 9.56
N PRO A 28 -1.26 -15.33 8.86
CA PRO A 28 -2.56 -15.71 8.29
C PRO A 28 -3.62 -15.98 9.37
N LEU A 29 -3.23 -16.52 10.53
CA LEU A 29 -4.16 -16.73 11.64
C LEU A 29 -4.67 -15.41 12.21
N LEU A 30 -3.78 -14.42 12.38
CA LEU A 30 -4.15 -13.07 12.81
C LEU A 30 -5.07 -12.37 11.80
N LEU A 31 -4.79 -12.52 10.50
CA LEU A 31 -5.65 -11.99 9.44
C LEU A 31 -7.03 -12.65 9.44
N LEU A 32 -7.10 -13.96 9.63
CA LEU A 32 -8.37 -14.68 9.73
C LEU A 32 -9.17 -14.20 10.96
N ALA A 33 -8.54 -14.11 12.12
CA ALA A 33 -9.17 -13.62 13.34
C ALA A 33 -9.66 -12.17 13.20
N ALA A 34 -8.82 -11.29 12.63
CA ALA A 34 -9.19 -9.91 12.35
C ALA A 34 -10.32 -9.80 11.32
N GLY A 35 -10.33 -10.66 10.29
CA GLY A 35 -11.41 -10.72 9.31
C GLY A 35 -12.74 -11.16 9.92
N LEU A 36 -12.73 -12.20 10.75
CA LEU A 36 -13.94 -12.64 11.47
C LEU A 36 -14.46 -11.56 12.42
N LEU A 37 -13.55 -10.89 13.15
CA LEU A 37 -13.90 -9.76 14.01
C LEU A 37 -14.48 -8.59 13.19
N HIS A 38 -13.88 -8.28 12.05
CA HIS A 38 -14.35 -7.25 11.12
C HIS A 38 -15.78 -7.51 10.63
N LEU A 39 -16.11 -8.77 10.34
CA LEU A 39 -17.45 -9.18 9.93
C LEU A 39 -18.45 -9.17 11.08
N ALA A 40 -18.03 -9.49 12.31
CA ALA A 40 -18.91 -9.49 13.48
C ALA A 40 -19.23 -8.08 13.98
N VAL A 41 -18.26 -7.16 13.91
CA VAL A 41 -18.33 -5.82 14.50
C VAL A 41 -18.75 -4.75 13.49
N GLY A 42 -19.63 -3.83 13.90
CA GLY A 42 -20.12 -2.70 13.12
C GLY A 42 -21.27 -2.00 13.85
N ALA A 43 -22.04 -1.17 13.15
CA ALA A 43 -23.18 -0.44 13.73
C ALA A 43 -24.20 -1.36 14.45
N LYS A 44 -24.42 -2.57 13.89
CA LYS A 44 -25.12 -3.68 14.56
C LYS A 44 -24.10 -4.78 14.86
N THR A 45 -23.97 -5.25 16.09
CA THR A 45 -23.14 -6.44 16.38
C THR A 45 -23.83 -7.69 15.86
N ILE A 46 -23.11 -8.50 15.08
CA ILE A 46 -23.59 -9.80 14.57
C ILE A 46 -22.79 -10.89 15.30
N PRO A 47 -23.46 -11.84 15.99
CA PRO A 47 -22.77 -12.93 16.67
C PRO A 47 -21.87 -13.72 15.71
N LEU A 48 -20.70 -14.12 16.19
CA LEU A 48 -19.74 -14.91 15.40
C LEU A 48 -20.34 -16.21 14.85
N ALA A 49 -21.26 -16.85 15.58
CA ALA A 49 -21.99 -18.02 15.10
C ALA A 49 -22.76 -17.70 13.81
N THR A 50 -23.52 -16.60 13.80
CA THR A 50 -24.26 -16.12 12.62
C THR A 50 -23.33 -15.72 11.48
N VAL A 51 -22.15 -15.16 11.78
CA VAL A 51 -21.12 -14.90 10.74
C VAL A 51 -20.65 -16.19 10.09
N VAL A 52 -20.35 -17.22 10.89
CA VAL A 52 -19.93 -18.53 10.37
C VAL A 52 -21.06 -19.20 9.59
N ASP A 53 -22.29 -19.15 10.10
CA ASP A 53 -23.47 -19.68 9.40
C ASP A 53 -23.68 -18.99 8.06
N ALA A 54 -23.60 -17.66 8.01
CA ALA A 54 -23.72 -16.89 6.77
C ALA A 54 -22.66 -17.24 5.72
N LEU A 55 -21.44 -17.62 6.16
CA LEU A 55 -20.34 -18.00 5.28
C LEU A 55 -20.46 -19.44 4.77
N LEU A 56 -20.94 -20.37 5.61
CA LEU A 56 -21.03 -21.79 5.27
C LEU A 56 -22.38 -22.16 4.62
N ARG A 57 -23.46 -21.48 5.02
CA ARG A 57 -24.85 -21.75 4.62
C ARG A 57 -25.59 -20.42 4.43
N PRO A 58 -25.36 -19.71 3.31
CA PRO A 58 -26.04 -18.44 3.04
C PRO A 58 -27.56 -18.65 2.93
N GLU A 59 -28.33 -17.76 3.56
CA GLU A 59 -29.79 -17.81 3.58
C GLU A 59 -30.34 -16.46 3.10
N ALA A 60 -31.06 -16.46 1.99
CA ALA A 60 -31.51 -15.22 1.34
C ALA A 60 -32.54 -14.42 2.16
N GLY A 61 -33.31 -15.09 3.02
CA GLY A 61 -34.32 -14.46 3.89
C GLY A 61 -33.76 -13.85 5.17
N ASN A 62 -32.48 -14.10 5.49
CA ASN A 62 -31.86 -13.62 6.72
C ASN A 62 -31.21 -12.24 6.50
N PHE A 63 -31.73 -11.22 7.19
CA PHE A 63 -31.22 -9.85 7.10
C PHE A 63 -29.73 -9.73 7.47
N ASP A 64 -29.27 -10.47 8.48
CA ASP A 64 -27.86 -10.42 8.90
C ASP A 64 -26.94 -11.05 7.85
N HIS A 65 -27.39 -12.09 7.16
CA HIS A 65 -26.65 -12.69 6.03
C HIS A 65 -26.56 -11.69 4.87
N HIS A 66 -27.64 -10.96 4.60
CA HIS A 66 -27.65 -9.92 3.56
C HIS A 66 -26.67 -8.77 3.89
N VAL A 67 -26.66 -8.28 5.14
CA VAL A 67 -25.71 -7.25 5.60
C VAL A 67 -24.27 -7.75 5.49
N LEU A 68 -24.00 -9.00 5.89
CA LEU A 68 -22.67 -9.59 5.80
C LEU A 68 -22.16 -9.65 4.36
N TRP A 69 -22.96 -10.19 3.43
CA TRP A 69 -22.52 -10.40 2.05
C TRP A 69 -22.50 -9.13 1.19
N ASN A 70 -23.42 -8.19 1.40
CA ASN A 70 -23.55 -7.03 0.52
C ASN A 70 -22.86 -5.77 1.05
N LEU A 71 -22.61 -5.68 2.36
CA LEU A 71 -21.98 -4.52 2.98
C LEU A 71 -20.62 -4.85 3.61
N ARG A 72 -20.54 -5.88 4.47
CA ARG A 72 -19.31 -6.15 5.24
C ARG A 72 -18.24 -6.89 4.45
N MET A 73 -18.63 -7.88 3.65
CA MET A 73 -17.70 -8.66 2.83
C MET A 73 -16.98 -7.82 1.79
N PRO A 74 -17.66 -6.95 1.00
CA PRO A 74 -16.98 -6.00 0.13
C PRO A 74 -16.04 -5.09 0.92
N ARG A 75 -16.50 -4.46 2.01
CA ARG A 75 -15.65 -3.59 2.84
C ARG A 75 -14.41 -4.29 3.38
N LEU A 76 -14.53 -5.53 3.85
CA LEU A 76 -13.40 -6.36 4.29
C LEU A 76 -12.44 -6.65 3.12
N ALA A 77 -12.97 -7.06 1.96
CA ALA A 77 -12.16 -7.31 0.77
C ALA A 77 -11.43 -6.04 0.29
N GLY A 78 -12.08 -4.88 0.39
CA GLY A 78 -11.48 -3.56 0.19
C GLY A 78 -10.33 -3.30 1.17
N ALA A 79 -10.56 -3.46 2.48
CA ALA A 79 -9.55 -3.27 3.52
C ALA A 79 -8.31 -4.17 3.30
N LEU A 80 -8.53 -5.45 2.99
CA LEU A 80 -7.46 -6.41 2.70
C LEU A 80 -6.67 -6.00 1.45
N THR A 81 -7.37 -5.64 0.37
CA THR A 81 -6.75 -5.27 -0.92
C THR A 81 -5.94 -3.98 -0.80
N VAL A 82 -6.51 -2.96 -0.16
CA VAL A 82 -5.89 -1.65 0.07
C VAL A 82 -4.67 -1.81 0.97
N GLY A 83 -4.81 -2.48 2.12
CA GLY A 83 -3.71 -2.69 3.04
C GLY A 83 -2.57 -3.50 2.44
N ALA A 84 -2.89 -4.60 1.73
CA ALA A 84 -1.88 -5.39 1.02
C ALA A 84 -1.15 -4.57 -0.05
N SER A 85 -1.90 -3.77 -0.82
CA SER A 85 -1.35 -2.97 -1.90
C SER A 85 -0.42 -1.87 -1.37
N LEU A 86 -0.84 -1.13 -0.34
CA LEU A 86 -0.01 -0.08 0.26
C LEU A 86 1.20 -0.65 1.01
N GLY A 87 1.05 -1.81 1.67
CA GLY A 87 2.17 -2.52 2.28
C GLY A 87 3.23 -2.95 1.26
N LEU A 88 2.81 -3.50 0.12
CA LEU A 88 3.69 -3.85 -1.00
C LEU A 88 4.32 -2.61 -1.65
N ALA A 89 3.52 -1.58 -1.95
CA ALA A 89 4.00 -0.33 -2.54
C ALA A 89 5.05 0.33 -1.65
N GLY A 90 4.82 0.36 -0.34
CA GLY A 90 5.80 0.80 0.65
C GLY A 90 7.11 0.02 0.59
N ALA A 91 7.04 -1.31 0.58
CA ALA A 91 8.24 -2.15 0.49
C ALA A 91 9.02 -1.94 -0.82
N LEU A 92 8.31 -1.78 -1.94
CA LEU A 92 8.89 -1.45 -3.25
C LEU A 92 9.60 -0.10 -3.23
N ILE A 93 8.90 0.94 -2.76
CA ILE A 93 9.43 2.29 -2.67
C ILE A 93 10.68 2.32 -1.79
N GLN A 94 10.65 1.67 -0.63
CA GLN A 94 11.80 1.62 0.28
C GLN A 94 13.00 0.90 -0.36
N ALA A 95 12.76 -0.16 -1.13
CA ALA A 95 13.81 -0.88 -1.85
C ALA A 95 14.39 -0.06 -3.01
N VAL A 96 13.53 0.54 -3.85
CA VAL A 96 13.93 1.33 -5.03
C VAL A 96 14.69 2.60 -4.64
N THR A 97 14.22 3.28 -3.61
CA THR A 97 14.85 4.52 -3.11
C THR A 97 16.02 4.26 -2.18
N ARG A 98 16.21 3.00 -1.72
CA ARG A 98 17.14 2.63 -0.64
C ARG A 98 16.92 3.49 0.61
N ASN A 99 15.67 3.90 0.84
CA ASN A 99 15.27 4.71 1.97
C ASN A 99 14.23 3.94 2.80
N PRO A 100 14.56 3.50 4.02
CA PRO A 100 13.61 2.79 4.89
C PRO A 100 12.45 3.65 5.41
N LEU A 101 12.52 4.98 5.22
CA LEU A 101 11.44 5.93 5.47
C LEU A 101 10.62 6.25 4.20
N GLY A 102 10.92 5.60 3.08
CA GLY A 102 10.17 5.75 1.84
C GLY A 102 8.72 5.34 2.05
N GLU A 103 7.81 6.25 1.75
CA GLU A 103 6.38 6.08 1.94
C GLU A 103 5.65 6.69 0.71
N PRO A 104 4.64 6.01 0.14
CA PRO A 104 4.02 6.45 -1.11
C PRO A 104 3.32 7.82 -1.06
N GLN A 105 2.71 8.20 0.08
CA GLN A 105 2.12 9.52 0.29
C GLN A 105 3.19 10.61 0.21
N LEU A 106 4.31 10.45 0.89
CA LEU A 106 5.41 11.43 0.94
C LEU A 106 6.07 11.67 -0.41
N LEU A 107 6.04 10.66 -1.29
CA LEU A 107 6.65 10.75 -2.62
C LEU A 107 5.64 11.13 -3.72
N GLY A 108 4.40 11.47 -3.34
CA GLY A 108 3.39 11.99 -4.26
C GLY A 108 2.66 10.95 -5.09
N LEU A 109 2.80 9.65 -4.82
CA LEU A 109 1.99 8.65 -5.54
C LEU A 109 0.51 8.84 -5.22
N ASN A 110 0.18 8.97 -3.94
CA ASN A 110 -1.21 9.10 -3.50
C ASN A 110 -1.80 10.46 -3.88
N ALA A 111 -1.04 11.55 -3.76
CA ALA A 111 -1.48 12.88 -4.16
C ALA A 111 -1.73 12.97 -5.67
N GLY A 112 -0.84 12.42 -6.49
CA GLY A 112 -1.02 12.35 -7.94
C GLY A 112 -2.21 11.48 -8.35
N ALA A 113 -2.41 10.35 -7.66
CA ALA A 113 -3.54 9.47 -7.89
C ALA A 113 -4.88 10.15 -7.57
N ALA A 114 -4.97 10.81 -6.40
CA ALA A 114 -6.15 11.55 -5.99
C ALA A 114 -6.47 12.70 -6.95
N PHE A 115 -5.46 13.50 -7.33
CA PHE A 115 -5.63 14.59 -8.28
C PHE A 115 -6.06 14.11 -9.66
N ALA A 116 -5.49 13.03 -10.18
CA ALA A 116 -5.91 12.52 -11.49
C ALA A 116 -7.38 12.12 -11.50
N VAL A 117 -7.85 11.43 -10.46
CA VAL A 117 -9.28 11.10 -10.29
C VAL A 117 -10.10 12.40 -10.24
N ALA A 118 -9.73 13.34 -9.36
CA ALA A 118 -10.43 14.61 -9.21
C ALA A 118 -10.53 15.42 -10.51
N ALA A 119 -9.41 15.55 -11.23
CA ALA A 119 -9.34 16.27 -12.49
C ALA A 119 -10.17 15.59 -13.58
N THR A 120 -10.14 14.26 -13.68
CA THR A 120 -10.94 13.55 -14.69
C THR A 120 -12.44 13.61 -14.42
N THR A 121 -12.83 13.64 -13.15
CA THR A 121 -14.23 13.86 -12.74
C THR A 121 -14.66 15.29 -13.05
N ALA A 122 -13.89 16.30 -12.63
CA ALA A 122 -14.22 17.71 -12.85
C ALA A 122 -14.27 18.09 -14.34
N LEU A 123 -13.36 17.56 -15.17
CA LEU A 123 -13.32 17.83 -16.61
C LEU A 123 -14.36 17.04 -17.40
N SER A 124 -15.20 16.23 -16.74
CA SER A 124 -16.25 15.40 -17.35
C SER A 124 -15.77 14.58 -18.55
N VAL A 125 -14.55 14.03 -18.48
CA VAL A 125 -13.99 13.18 -19.56
C VAL A 125 -14.64 11.79 -19.46
N PRO A 126 -15.62 11.42 -20.30
CA PRO A 126 -16.53 10.32 -19.99
C PRO A 126 -15.83 8.96 -19.84
N VAL A 127 -14.77 8.74 -20.64
CA VAL A 127 -13.99 7.49 -20.62
C VAL A 127 -13.09 7.38 -19.39
N LEU A 128 -12.56 8.50 -18.89
CA LEU A 128 -11.63 8.50 -17.75
C LEU A 128 -12.33 8.61 -16.40
N ALA A 129 -13.57 9.09 -16.39
CA ALA A 129 -14.46 9.13 -15.25
C ALA A 129 -15.18 7.79 -14.99
N ASP A 130 -15.06 6.81 -15.90
CA ASP A 130 -15.63 5.47 -15.73
C ASP A 130 -15.07 4.79 -14.46
N PRO A 131 -15.93 4.36 -13.51
CA PRO A 131 -15.51 3.60 -12.33
C PRO A 131 -14.61 2.40 -12.63
N ALA A 132 -14.76 1.79 -13.81
CA ALA A 132 -13.94 0.66 -14.25
C ALA A 132 -12.48 1.05 -14.57
N ILE A 133 -12.25 2.27 -15.05
CA ILE A 133 -10.93 2.78 -15.44
C ILE A 133 -10.27 3.59 -14.31
N ARG A 134 -11.06 4.07 -13.34
CA ARG A 134 -10.59 4.83 -12.17
C ARG A 134 -9.29 4.30 -11.52
N PRO A 135 -9.09 2.99 -11.28
CA PRO A 135 -7.84 2.48 -10.68
C PRO A 135 -6.61 2.73 -11.55
N LEU A 136 -6.77 2.65 -12.88
CA LEU A 136 -5.70 2.92 -13.83
C LEU A 136 -5.44 4.42 -13.96
N THR A 137 -6.50 5.26 -14.00
CA THR A 137 -6.38 6.72 -13.96
C THR A 137 -5.59 7.17 -12.72
N ALA A 138 -5.95 6.64 -11.56
CA ALA A 138 -5.25 6.87 -10.30
C ALA A 138 -3.77 6.41 -10.38
N ALA A 139 -3.50 5.21 -10.91
CA ALA A 139 -2.14 4.71 -11.06
C ALA A 139 -1.28 5.59 -11.97
N VAL A 140 -1.84 6.05 -13.10
CA VAL A 140 -1.14 6.95 -14.04
C VAL A 140 -0.86 8.29 -13.39
N GLY A 141 -1.84 8.89 -12.71
CA GLY A 141 -1.65 10.14 -11.96
C GLY A 141 -0.54 10.05 -10.92
N GLY A 142 -0.54 8.99 -10.12
CA GLY A 142 0.49 8.75 -9.12
C GLY A 142 1.87 8.50 -9.74
N ALA A 143 1.95 7.75 -10.85
CA ALA A 143 3.19 7.52 -11.58
C ALA A 143 3.78 8.82 -12.16
N LEU A 144 2.93 9.66 -12.76
CA LEU A 144 3.34 10.94 -13.33
C LEU A 144 3.86 11.89 -12.26
N LEU A 145 3.17 12.02 -11.13
CA LEU A 145 3.63 12.91 -10.06
C LEU A 145 4.95 12.41 -9.45
N PHE A 146 5.06 11.11 -9.20
CA PHE A 146 6.31 10.54 -8.70
C PHE A 146 7.47 10.70 -9.71
N ALA A 147 7.20 10.54 -11.01
CA ALA A 147 8.20 10.76 -12.04
C ALA A 147 8.68 12.23 -12.04
N ALA A 148 7.76 13.19 -11.87
CA ALA A 148 8.12 14.60 -11.70
C ALA A 148 8.97 14.84 -10.44
N VAL A 149 8.59 14.24 -9.31
CA VAL A 149 9.37 14.28 -8.06
C VAL A 149 10.79 13.74 -8.28
N MET A 150 10.94 12.58 -8.94
CA MET A 150 12.25 12.03 -9.27
C MET A 150 13.04 12.93 -10.22
N GLY A 151 12.39 13.50 -11.23
CA GLY A 151 13.01 14.40 -12.20
C GLY A 151 13.63 15.62 -11.51
N MET A 152 12.87 16.30 -10.65
CA MET A 152 13.38 17.43 -9.88
C MET A 152 14.43 17.03 -8.84
N ALA A 153 14.24 15.90 -8.15
CA ALA A 153 15.23 15.43 -7.18
C ALA A 153 16.58 15.11 -7.83
N ARG A 154 16.59 14.70 -9.10
CA ARG A 154 17.80 14.45 -9.91
C ARG A 154 18.42 15.70 -10.50
N ALA A 155 17.67 16.80 -10.58
CA ALA A 155 18.15 18.04 -11.18
C ALA A 155 19.30 18.66 -10.36
N GLY A 156 20.20 19.34 -11.08
CA GLY A 156 21.33 20.07 -10.51
C GLY A 156 22.60 19.24 -10.26
N ARG A 157 23.64 19.92 -9.80
CA ARG A 157 25.02 19.40 -9.74
C ARG A 157 25.26 18.32 -8.68
N SER A 158 24.48 18.30 -7.60
CA SER A 158 24.66 17.36 -6.48
C SER A 158 23.95 16.02 -6.67
N GLY A 159 23.33 15.79 -7.83
CA GLY A 159 22.59 14.55 -8.11
C GLY A 159 21.40 14.33 -7.16
N MET A 160 20.90 13.09 -7.14
CA MET A 160 19.74 12.70 -6.35
C MET A 160 20.15 12.29 -4.93
N THR A 161 19.69 13.04 -3.94
CA THR A 161 19.82 12.70 -2.52
C THR A 161 18.45 12.33 -1.94
N ILE A 162 18.45 11.53 -0.85
CA ILE A 162 17.21 11.15 -0.15
C ILE A 162 16.48 12.39 0.38
N ILE A 163 17.23 13.37 0.89
CA ILE A 163 16.69 14.63 1.40
C ILE A 163 15.99 15.40 0.29
N LYS A 164 16.64 15.60 -0.87
CA LYS A 164 16.01 16.25 -2.04
C LYS A 164 14.76 15.52 -2.49
N LEU A 165 14.83 14.19 -2.63
CA LEU A 165 13.69 13.38 -3.05
C LEU A 165 12.49 13.56 -2.11
N THR A 166 12.74 13.59 -0.81
CA THR A 166 11.70 13.78 0.21
C THR A 166 11.11 15.20 0.14
N PHE A 167 11.94 16.24 0.08
CA PHE A 167 11.46 17.62 -0.02
C PHE A 167 10.71 17.90 -1.33
N CYS A 168 11.22 17.43 -2.47
CA CYS A 168 10.51 17.51 -3.75
C CYS A 168 9.17 16.79 -3.67
N GLY A 169 9.13 15.60 -3.07
CA GLY A 169 7.91 14.82 -2.86
C GLY A 169 6.87 15.58 -2.05
N ILE A 170 7.25 16.12 -0.88
CA ILE A 170 6.38 16.91 -0.01
C ILE A 170 5.88 18.16 -0.74
N ALA A 171 6.78 18.93 -1.37
CA ALA A 171 6.43 20.17 -2.05
C ALA A 171 5.45 19.95 -3.22
N LEU A 172 5.71 18.95 -4.07
CA LEU A 172 4.83 18.63 -5.19
C LEU A 172 3.50 18.04 -4.74
N SER A 173 3.52 17.19 -3.72
CA SER A 173 2.29 16.65 -3.15
C SER A 173 1.42 17.77 -2.59
N ALA A 174 2.01 18.74 -1.90
CA ALA A 174 1.30 19.91 -1.39
C ALA A 174 0.73 20.78 -2.54
N PHE A 175 1.54 21.04 -3.58
CA PHE A 175 1.09 21.77 -4.77
C PHE A 175 -0.09 21.08 -5.46
N VAL A 176 0.02 19.77 -5.71
CA VAL A 176 -1.04 18.99 -6.36
C VAL A 176 -2.28 18.84 -5.46
N SER A 177 -2.09 18.76 -4.15
CA SER A 177 -3.21 18.79 -3.20
C SER A 177 -3.95 20.13 -3.25
N ALA A 178 -3.22 21.25 -3.33
CA ALA A 178 -3.83 22.57 -3.51
C ALA A 178 -4.60 22.69 -4.82
N LEU A 179 -4.08 22.13 -5.92
CA LEU A 179 -4.82 22.04 -7.19
C LEU A 179 -6.09 21.19 -7.05
N THR A 180 -6.00 20.07 -6.34
CA THR A 180 -7.17 19.21 -6.05
C THR A 180 -8.22 20.00 -5.27
N SER A 181 -7.83 20.74 -4.24
CA SER A 181 -8.72 21.60 -3.47
C SER A 181 -9.33 22.71 -4.33
N ALA A 182 -8.56 23.33 -5.22
CA ALA A 182 -9.08 24.36 -6.13
C ALA A 182 -10.16 23.79 -7.07
N LEU A 183 -9.96 22.60 -7.62
CA LEU A 183 -11.00 21.92 -8.43
C LEU A 183 -12.28 21.67 -7.63
N LEU A 184 -12.15 21.19 -6.38
CA LEU A 184 -13.29 20.94 -5.49
C LEU A 184 -14.07 22.19 -5.08
N ILE A 185 -13.43 23.36 -5.09
CA ILE A 185 -14.08 24.63 -4.77
C ILE A 185 -14.82 25.18 -5.98
N LEU A 186 -14.28 25.00 -7.19
CA LEU A 186 -14.88 25.48 -8.43
C LEU A 186 -16.15 24.71 -8.82
N ASP A 187 -16.29 23.46 -8.37
CA ASP A 187 -17.39 22.57 -8.72
C ASP A 187 -17.89 21.82 -7.46
N GLU A 188 -18.44 22.58 -6.52
CA GLU A 188 -18.80 22.10 -5.18
C GLU A 188 -19.94 21.06 -5.19
N ASP A 189 -20.97 21.29 -6.00
CA ASP A 189 -22.15 20.41 -6.07
C ASP A 189 -21.83 19.07 -6.76
N SER A 190 -20.99 19.07 -7.81
CA SER A 190 -20.64 17.84 -8.53
C SER A 190 -19.58 17.00 -7.83
N LEU A 191 -18.84 17.57 -6.85
CA LEU A 191 -17.68 16.93 -6.23
C LEU A 191 -17.81 16.73 -4.71
N GLN A 192 -19.02 16.81 -4.16
CA GLN A 192 -19.26 16.60 -2.72
C GLN A 192 -18.81 15.21 -2.25
N ASP A 193 -19.16 14.15 -2.99
CA ASP A 193 -18.77 12.77 -2.67
C ASP A 193 -17.24 12.60 -2.72
N LEU A 194 -16.58 13.32 -3.65
CA LEU A 194 -15.13 13.28 -3.78
C LEU A 194 -14.43 13.86 -2.55
N ARG A 195 -15.02 14.85 -1.87
CA ARG A 195 -14.45 15.42 -0.63
C ARG A 195 -14.40 14.40 0.50
N ILE A 196 -15.47 13.62 0.67
CA ILE A 196 -15.51 12.54 1.67
C ILE A 196 -14.50 11.46 1.30
N TRP A 197 -14.45 11.07 0.02
CA TRP A 197 -13.48 10.09 -0.48
C TRP A 197 -12.01 10.50 -0.26
N LEU A 198 -11.69 11.80 -0.37
CA LEU A 198 -10.33 12.31 -0.12
C LEU A 198 -9.90 12.20 1.35
N ALA A 199 -10.82 12.09 2.30
CA ALA A 199 -10.48 11.80 3.70
C ALA A 199 -9.94 10.36 3.88
N GLY A 200 -10.14 9.52 2.87
CA GLY A 200 -9.70 8.15 2.84
C GLY A 200 -10.61 7.25 3.67
N ASP A 201 -11.63 6.66 3.05
CA ASP A 201 -12.58 5.81 3.76
C ASP A 201 -13.00 4.55 2.98
N LEU A 202 -13.33 3.51 3.74
CA LEU A 202 -13.73 2.20 3.24
C LEU A 202 -15.25 1.98 3.28
N ALA A 203 -16.03 2.94 3.79
CA ALA A 203 -17.49 2.81 3.85
C ALA A 203 -18.13 2.57 2.48
N GLU A 204 -17.56 3.16 1.41
CA GLU A 204 -18.05 3.04 0.03
C GLU A 204 -17.38 1.91 -0.78
N ALA A 205 -16.58 1.03 -0.14
CA ALA A 205 -15.90 -0.06 -0.81
C ALA A 205 -16.86 -1.19 -1.24
N GLY A 206 -17.63 -0.93 -2.29
CA GLY A 206 -18.58 -1.86 -2.88
C GLY A 206 -17.94 -2.93 -3.77
N ALA A 207 -18.68 -4.01 -4.04
CA ALA A 207 -18.20 -5.14 -4.83
C ALA A 207 -17.76 -4.75 -6.26
N ALA A 208 -18.42 -3.77 -6.88
CA ALA A 208 -18.05 -3.27 -8.20
C ALA A 208 -16.67 -2.57 -8.18
N VAL A 209 -16.46 -1.65 -7.24
CA VAL A 209 -15.18 -0.92 -7.07
C VAL A 209 -14.03 -1.90 -6.86
N ILE A 210 -14.25 -2.94 -6.04
CA ILE A 210 -13.25 -3.98 -5.78
C ILE A 210 -12.98 -4.80 -7.03
N ARG A 211 -14.02 -5.19 -7.77
CA ARG A 211 -13.89 -5.96 -9.02
C ARG A 211 -13.03 -5.23 -10.05
N HIS A 212 -13.15 -3.91 -10.16
CA HIS A 212 -12.34 -3.10 -11.08
C HIS A 212 -10.93 -2.84 -10.57
N SER A 213 -10.75 -2.70 -9.26
CA SER A 213 -9.44 -2.40 -8.65
C SER A 213 -8.56 -3.65 -8.50
N LEU A 214 -9.15 -4.83 -8.33
CA LEU A 214 -8.44 -6.07 -8.07
C LEU A 214 -7.48 -6.49 -9.20
N PRO A 215 -7.85 -6.45 -10.50
CA PRO A 215 -6.92 -6.75 -11.58
C PRO A 215 -5.67 -5.85 -11.58
N VAL A 216 -5.85 -4.56 -11.28
CA VAL A 216 -4.76 -3.58 -11.22
C VAL A 216 -3.84 -3.86 -10.01
N ALA A 217 -4.42 -4.15 -8.85
CA ALA A 217 -3.67 -4.56 -7.66
C ALA A 217 -2.87 -5.86 -7.91
N LEU A 218 -3.50 -6.86 -8.54
CA LEU A 218 -2.86 -8.13 -8.89
C LEU A 218 -1.74 -7.95 -9.92
N ALA A 219 -1.92 -7.10 -10.93
CA ALA A 219 -0.87 -6.77 -11.88
C ALA A 219 0.34 -6.12 -11.20
N GLY A 220 0.11 -5.16 -10.30
CA GLY A 220 1.15 -4.53 -9.49
C GLY A 220 1.86 -5.53 -8.57
N ALA A 221 1.11 -6.42 -7.90
CA ALA A 221 1.65 -7.45 -7.03
C ALA A 221 2.46 -8.51 -7.80
N LEU A 222 1.99 -8.91 -8.98
CA LEU A 222 2.72 -9.81 -9.88
C LEU A 222 4.03 -9.18 -10.32
N LEU A 223 4.01 -7.92 -10.76
CA LEU A 223 5.22 -7.20 -11.13
C LEU A 223 6.19 -7.07 -9.95
N ALA A 224 5.70 -6.79 -8.75
CA ALA A 224 6.50 -6.77 -7.52
C ALA A 224 7.17 -8.14 -7.24
N ALA A 225 6.43 -9.23 -7.40
CA ALA A 225 6.93 -10.59 -7.20
C ALA A 225 8.04 -10.94 -8.21
N LEU A 226 7.86 -10.55 -9.48
CA LEU A 226 8.86 -10.73 -10.55
C LEU A 226 10.14 -9.91 -10.30
N LEU A 227 10.01 -8.73 -9.67
CA LEU A 227 11.14 -7.86 -9.33
C LEU A 227 11.87 -8.25 -8.03
N SER A 228 11.28 -9.11 -7.19
CA SER A 228 11.79 -9.43 -5.84
C SER A 228 13.29 -9.76 -5.77
N ARG A 229 13.83 -10.54 -6.73
CA ARG A 229 15.26 -10.88 -6.78
C ARG A 229 16.13 -9.67 -7.14
N ARG A 230 15.69 -8.86 -8.10
CA ARG A 230 16.39 -7.66 -8.57
C ARG A 230 16.38 -6.54 -7.53
N LEU A 231 15.31 -6.45 -6.74
CA LEU A 231 15.24 -5.51 -5.61
C LEU A 231 16.23 -5.88 -4.50
N HIS A 232 16.54 -7.16 -4.32
CA HIS A 232 17.55 -7.60 -3.38
C HIS A 232 18.96 -7.21 -3.82
N THR A 233 19.29 -7.39 -5.11
CA THR A 233 20.61 -6.97 -5.64
C THR A 233 20.77 -5.45 -5.58
N LEU A 234 19.72 -4.67 -5.81
CA LEU A 234 19.73 -3.21 -5.63
C LEU A 234 20.08 -2.78 -4.20
N ALA A 235 19.75 -3.58 -3.18
CA ALA A 235 20.09 -3.27 -1.80
C ALA A 235 21.60 -3.34 -1.52
N LEU A 236 22.38 -4.05 -2.36
CA LEU A 236 23.84 -4.14 -2.27
C LEU A 236 24.56 -2.90 -2.85
N GLY A 237 23.82 -2.00 -3.49
CA GLY A 237 24.35 -0.81 -4.15
C GLY A 237 24.39 -0.94 -5.67
N ASP A 238 24.43 0.20 -6.35
CA ASP A 238 24.24 0.26 -7.81
C ASP A 238 25.39 -0.44 -8.58
N SER A 239 26.64 -0.30 -8.12
CA SER A 239 27.80 -0.97 -8.74
C SER A 239 27.75 -2.48 -8.58
N ALA A 240 27.43 -2.98 -7.38
CA ALA A 240 27.28 -4.41 -7.12
C ALA A 240 26.10 -5.01 -7.89
N ALA A 241 24.95 -4.31 -7.93
CA ALA A 241 23.79 -4.75 -8.69
C ALA A 241 24.10 -4.86 -10.20
N THR A 242 24.84 -3.88 -10.74
CA THR A 242 25.26 -3.89 -12.15
C THR A 242 26.23 -5.04 -12.43
N GLY A 243 27.21 -5.28 -11.56
CA GLY A 243 28.13 -6.43 -11.66
C GLY A 243 27.44 -7.80 -11.58
N LEU A 244 26.30 -7.88 -10.89
CA LEU A 244 25.44 -9.06 -10.83
C LEU A 244 24.42 -9.15 -11.98
N GLY A 245 24.57 -8.34 -13.03
CA GLY A 245 23.72 -8.36 -14.23
C GLY A 245 22.35 -7.68 -14.08
N THR A 246 22.14 -6.91 -13.01
CA THR A 246 20.88 -6.17 -12.80
C THR A 246 20.94 -4.82 -13.49
N HIS A 247 20.07 -4.59 -14.47
CA HIS A 247 19.86 -3.24 -15.03
C HIS A 247 19.15 -2.34 -14.00
N VAL A 248 19.92 -1.51 -13.29
CA VAL A 248 19.45 -0.66 -12.19
C VAL A 248 18.29 0.25 -12.63
N ALA A 249 18.46 1.00 -13.73
CA ALA A 249 17.45 1.95 -14.19
C ALA A 249 16.12 1.27 -14.54
N ARG A 250 16.14 0.18 -15.32
CA ARG A 250 14.94 -0.59 -15.68
C ARG A 250 14.25 -1.20 -14.46
N THR A 251 15.04 -1.69 -13.50
CA THR A 251 14.50 -2.29 -12.26
C THR A 251 13.82 -1.23 -11.40
N ARG A 252 14.39 -0.02 -11.28
CA ARG A 252 13.75 1.09 -10.58
C ARG A 252 12.47 1.56 -11.28
N ALA A 253 12.48 1.68 -12.61
CA ALA A 253 11.30 2.05 -13.39
C ALA A 253 10.17 1.02 -13.25
N ALA A 254 10.49 -0.28 -13.34
CA ALA A 254 9.50 -1.33 -13.14
C ALA A 254 8.98 -1.39 -11.69
N GLY A 255 9.85 -1.17 -10.69
CA GLY A 255 9.45 -1.08 -9.29
C GLY A 255 8.54 0.11 -9.00
N LEU A 256 8.79 1.24 -9.65
CA LEU A 256 7.90 2.39 -9.65
C LEU A 256 6.55 2.06 -10.29
N ALA A 257 6.54 1.47 -11.49
CA ALA A 257 5.30 1.10 -12.16
C ALA A 257 4.45 0.15 -11.28
N ALA A 258 5.08 -0.83 -10.63
CA ALA A 258 4.40 -1.71 -9.68
C ALA A 258 3.82 -0.94 -8.48
N ALA A 259 4.60 -0.03 -7.88
CA ALA A 259 4.11 0.80 -6.76
C ALA A 259 2.96 1.72 -7.18
N ALA A 260 3.02 2.30 -8.38
CA ALA A 260 1.96 3.15 -8.91
C ALA A 260 0.66 2.38 -9.17
N LEU A 261 0.73 1.17 -9.74
CA LEU A 261 -0.44 0.29 -9.91
C LEU A 261 -1.08 -0.07 -8.56
N LEU A 262 -0.25 -0.44 -7.58
CA LEU A 262 -0.71 -0.80 -6.24
C LEU A 262 -1.33 0.41 -5.51
N CYS A 263 -0.71 1.59 -5.58
CA CYS A 263 -1.28 2.81 -5.02
C CYS A 263 -2.55 3.24 -5.76
N GLY A 264 -2.59 3.16 -7.09
CA GLY A 264 -3.77 3.50 -7.87
C GLY A 264 -4.97 2.63 -7.52
N ALA A 265 -4.78 1.32 -7.37
CA ALA A 265 -5.81 0.39 -6.92
C ALA A 265 -6.24 0.64 -5.46
N ALA A 266 -5.30 0.97 -4.57
CA ALA A 266 -5.62 1.29 -3.19
C ALA A 266 -6.45 2.58 -3.09
N VAL A 267 -6.00 3.63 -3.80
CA VAL A 267 -6.64 4.94 -3.83
C VAL A 267 -8.02 4.84 -4.46
N SER A 268 -8.21 4.11 -5.56
CA SER A 268 -9.54 3.95 -6.17
C SER A 268 -10.58 3.31 -5.25
N ILE A 269 -10.15 2.41 -4.35
CA ILE A 269 -11.03 1.75 -3.39
C ILE A 269 -11.34 2.67 -2.21
N ALA A 270 -10.30 3.20 -1.56
CA ALA A 270 -10.43 3.79 -0.22
C ALA A 270 -9.97 5.24 -0.13
N GLY A 271 -9.67 5.89 -1.26
CA GLY A 271 -9.03 7.19 -1.27
C GLY A 271 -7.57 7.16 -0.80
N PRO A 272 -6.93 8.34 -0.68
CA PRO A 272 -5.54 8.43 -0.28
C PRO A 272 -5.36 8.07 1.21
N LEU A 273 -4.89 6.85 1.47
CA LEU A 273 -4.47 6.42 2.82
C LEU A 273 -2.95 6.52 2.99
N GLY A 274 -2.51 7.19 4.05
CA GLY A 274 -1.09 7.39 4.37
C GLY A 274 -0.56 6.44 5.46
N PHE A 275 0.77 6.37 5.62
CA PHE A 275 1.48 5.64 6.69
C PHE A 275 1.50 4.11 6.60
N ILE A 276 0.51 3.45 5.99
CA ILE A 276 0.52 1.98 5.83
C ILE A 276 1.82 1.52 5.14
N GLY A 277 2.20 2.21 4.06
CA GLY A 277 3.42 1.91 3.30
C GLY A 277 4.73 2.17 4.05
N LEU A 278 4.69 2.85 5.20
CA LEU A 278 5.83 3.00 6.09
C LEU A 278 5.85 1.90 7.17
N VAL A 279 4.71 1.75 7.86
CA VAL A 279 4.59 0.91 9.06
C VAL A 279 4.64 -0.58 8.68
N ALA A 280 3.92 -1.00 7.64
CA ALA A 280 3.83 -2.40 7.27
C ALA A 280 5.19 -3.01 6.85
N PRO A 281 6.00 -2.38 5.98
CA PRO A 281 7.35 -2.89 5.67
C PRO A 281 8.28 -2.88 6.89
N HIS A 282 8.11 -1.93 7.82
CA HIS A 282 8.88 -1.91 9.06
C HIS A 282 8.55 -3.12 9.95
N MET A 283 7.27 -3.43 10.13
CA MET A 283 6.81 -4.63 10.85
C MET A 283 7.32 -5.90 10.16
N ALA A 284 7.16 -5.99 8.84
CA ALA A 284 7.60 -7.14 8.05
C ALA A 284 9.10 -7.45 8.21
N ARG A 285 9.95 -6.42 8.31
CA ARG A 285 11.39 -6.60 8.57
C ARG A 285 11.71 -7.26 9.91
N ARG A 286 10.87 -7.07 10.92
CA ARG A 286 11.03 -7.72 12.24
C ARG A 286 10.55 -9.16 12.23
N LEU A 287 9.60 -9.49 11.35
CA LEU A 287 9.03 -10.83 11.23
C LEU A 287 9.88 -11.78 10.38
N ASP A 288 10.60 -11.26 9.37
CA ASP A 288 11.46 -12.05 8.49
C ASP A 288 12.72 -11.29 8.01
N GLY A 289 13.88 -11.90 8.24
CA GLY A 289 15.19 -11.35 7.92
C GLY A 289 15.84 -11.85 6.64
N ARG A 290 15.37 -12.91 5.97
CA ARG A 290 16.27 -13.67 5.06
C ARG A 290 15.98 -13.61 3.56
N ARG A 291 14.72 -13.51 3.10
CA ARG A 291 14.41 -13.54 1.64
C ARG A 291 13.54 -12.37 1.19
N ALA A 292 13.80 -11.83 0.00
CA ALA A 292 13.09 -10.66 -0.52
C ALA A 292 11.60 -10.94 -0.80
N ARG A 293 11.26 -12.11 -1.37
CA ARG A 293 9.88 -12.49 -1.66
C ARG A 293 9.03 -12.61 -0.40
N SER A 294 9.56 -13.23 0.65
CA SER A 294 8.85 -13.39 1.92
C SER A 294 8.68 -12.06 2.65
N ARG A 295 9.65 -11.14 2.57
CA ARG A 295 9.47 -9.77 3.06
C ARG A 295 8.35 -9.02 2.33
N LEU A 296 8.21 -9.17 1.01
CA LEU A 296 7.11 -8.56 0.26
C LEU A 296 5.76 -9.13 0.70
N LEU A 297 5.64 -10.45 0.82
CA LEU A 297 4.42 -11.11 1.32
C LEU A 297 4.09 -10.70 2.75
N ALA A 298 5.09 -10.64 3.62
CA ALA A 298 4.92 -10.18 5.00
C ALA A 298 4.48 -8.71 5.05
N ALA A 299 5.03 -7.84 4.19
CA ALA A 299 4.62 -6.44 4.10
C ALA A 299 3.17 -6.31 3.61
N ALA A 300 2.76 -7.12 2.62
CA ALA A 300 1.37 -7.18 2.17
C ALA A 300 0.43 -7.58 3.31
N ALA A 301 0.72 -8.68 3.98
CA ALA A 301 -0.13 -9.20 5.06
C ALA A 301 -0.13 -8.29 6.31
N CYS A 302 1.00 -7.67 6.66
CA CYS A 302 1.03 -6.66 7.73
C CYS A 302 0.19 -5.43 7.34
N GLY A 303 0.27 -4.98 6.09
CA GLY A 303 -0.52 -3.86 5.60
C GLY A 303 -2.02 -4.16 5.63
N ALA A 304 -2.42 -5.34 5.16
CA ALA A 304 -3.80 -5.83 5.23
C ALA A 304 -4.30 -5.87 6.68
N LEU A 305 -3.50 -6.41 7.60
CA LEU A 305 -3.86 -6.48 9.02
C LEU A 305 -4.03 -5.08 9.63
N LEU A 306 -3.11 -4.16 9.34
CA LEU A 306 -3.18 -2.78 9.84
C LEU A 306 -4.46 -2.07 9.37
N VAL A 307 -4.81 -2.20 8.08
CA VAL A 307 -6.00 -1.54 7.53
C VAL A 307 -7.27 -2.18 8.05
N VAL A 308 -7.34 -3.51 8.15
CA VAL A 308 -8.50 -4.20 8.74
C VAL A 308 -8.71 -3.77 10.19
N CYS A 309 -7.64 -3.71 10.99
CA CYS A 309 -7.72 -3.24 12.38
C CYS A 309 -8.13 -1.75 12.45
N ALA A 310 -7.58 -0.90 11.58
CA ALA A 310 -7.96 0.51 11.53
C ALA A 310 -9.43 0.70 11.15
N ASP A 311 -9.95 -0.08 10.20
CA ASP A 311 -11.36 -0.04 9.80
C ASP A 311 -12.32 -0.65 10.84
N ILE A 312 -11.85 -1.59 11.67
CA ILE A 312 -12.63 -2.01 12.86
C ILE A 312 -12.73 -0.85 13.84
N VAL A 313 -11.61 -0.20 14.16
CA VAL A 313 -11.58 0.93 15.10
C VAL A 313 -12.41 2.10 14.57
N SER A 314 -12.36 2.38 13.27
CA SER A 314 -13.10 3.50 12.65
C SER A 314 -14.61 3.36 12.79
N ARG A 315 -15.13 2.12 12.76
CA ARG A 315 -16.55 1.80 12.94
C ARG A 315 -17.03 1.80 14.39
N VAL A 316 -16.13 1.56 15.34
CA VAL A 316 -16.49 1.39 16.77
C VAL A 316 -16.21 2.65 17.59
N ALA A 317 -15.19 3.42 17.25
CA ALA A 317 -14.70 4.52 18.09
C ALA A 317 -15.73 5.63 18.36
N LEU A 318 -16.63 5.91 17.42
CA LEU A 318 -17.66 6.95 17.53
C LEU A 318 -19.07 6.46 17.15
N ALA A 319 -19.32 5.16 17.28
CA ALA A 319 -20.62 4.56 16.93
C ALA A 319 -21.79 5.36 17.56
N PRO A 320 -22.86 5.70 16.79
CA PRO A 320 -23.20 5.19 15.45
C PRO A 320 -22.57 5.95 14.27
N ARG A 321 -21.76 7.00 14.50
CA ARG A 321 -21.03 7.69 13.43
C ARG A 321 -19.71 6.98 13.16
N GLU A 322 -19.34 6.85 11.89
CA GLU A 322 -18.05 6.26 11.51
C GLU A 322 -17.00 7.35 11.30
N LEU A 323 -15.76 7.03 11.68
CA LEU A 323 -14.60 7.84 11.32
C LEU A 323 -14.10 7.41 9.94
N ALA A 324 -13.52 8.34 9.18
CA ALA A 324 -12.77 7.97 7.99
C ALA A 324 -11.57 7.09 8.39
N THR A 325 -11.43 5.93 7.75
CA THR A 325 -10.36 4.96 8.08
C THR A 325 -8.96 5.60 7.99
N GLY A 326 -8.75 6.53 7.06
CA GLY A 326 -7.53 7.32 6.91
C GLY A 326 -7.14 8.07 8.17
N VAL A 327 -8.10 8.65 8.89
CA VAL A 327 -7.87 9.35 10.15
C VAL A 327 -7.31 8.39 11.21
N VAL A 328 -7.91 7.20 11.35
CA VAL A 328 -7.43 6.18 12.30
C VAL A 328 -6.02 5.73 11.95
N THR A 329 -5.74 5.48 10.66
CA THR A 329 -4.39 5.09 10.23
C THR A 329 -3.35 6.19 10.46
N ALA A 330 -3.72 7.47 10.34
CA ALA A 330 -2.83 8.60 10.60
C ALA A 330 -2.55 8.75 12.10
N LEU A 331 -3.56 8.59 12.96
CA LEU A 331 -3.42 8.66 14.42
C LEU A 331 -2.42 7.63 14.96
N VAL A 332 -2.38 6.44 14.36
CA VAL A 332 -1.40 5.39 14.71
C VAL A 332 -0.08 5.60 13.96
N GLY A 333 -0.14 5.96 12.69
CA GLY A 333 1.01 6.08 11.80
C GLY A 333 1.97 7.20 12.17
N VAL A 334 1.46 8.37 12.59
CA VAL A 334 2.27 9.55 12.95
C VAL A 334 3.18 9.27 14.16
N PRO A 335 2.68 8.76 15.32
CA PRO A 335 3.53 8.39 16.44
C PRO A 335 4.59 7.34 16.07
N VAL A 336 4.23 6.34 15.26
CA VAL A 336 5.17 5.31 14.81
C VAL A 336 6.27 5.92 13.95
N PHE A 337 5.91 6.78 12.99
CA PHE A 337 6.89 7.50 12.17
C PHE A 337 7.84 8.33 13.03
N LEU A 338 7.31 9.12 13.97
CA LEU A 338 8.12 9.95 14.85
C LEU A 338 9.08 9.12 15.71
N ALA A 339 8.60 8.02 16.30
CA ALA A 339 9.43 7.09 17.06
C ALA A 339 10.57 6.47 16.22
N LEU A 340 10.30 6.14 14.95
CA LEU A 340 11.32 5.62 14.02
C LEU A 340 12.37 6.65 13.65
N VAL A 341 12.00 7.92 13.52
CA VAL A 341 12.92 9.02 13.23
C VAL A 341 13.79 9.33 14.46
N LEU A 342 13.18 9.42 15.64
CA LEU A 342 13.88 9.76 16.89
C LEU A 342 14.93 8.72 17.26
N ARG A 343 14.61 7.42 17.14
CA ARG A 343 15.55 6.31 17.44
C ARG A 343 16.76 6.23 16.51
N ARG A 344 16.80 6.95 15.38
CA ARG A 344 17.96 6.98 14.47
C ARG A 344 18.94 8.11 14.78
N ARG A 345 18.54 9.08 15.60
CA ARG A 345 19.40 10.19 16.03
C ARG A 345 20.22 9.85 17.28
N THR A 346 19.79 8.83 18.02
CA THR A 346 20.49 8.21 19.15
C THR A 346 21.29 7.01 18.67
#